data_AF-A7SJH2-F1
#
_entry.id   AF-A7SJH2-F1
#
_cell.length_a   1.000
_cell.length_b   1.000
_cell.length_c   1.000
_cell.angle_alpha   90.00
_cell.angle_beta   90.00
_cell.angle_gamma   90.00
#
_symmetry.space_group_name_H-M   'P 1'
#
loop_
_entity.id
_entity.type
_entity.pdbx_description
1 polymer ?
#
loop_
_entity_poly.entity_id
_entity_poly.type
_entity_poly.pdbx_seq_one_letter_code
_entity_poly.pdbx_strand_id
1 'polypeptide(L)'
;MEPVVQSARMLQTPKVWNNISPQLYVTFWSLSMYDVHVPVDRYELEIQRFKQQIVQLEENKDLAASKKKKDKERWAQLIDKLKDEQRRQEEHNQCVMSWLKHERDSWFPSKSTKSETITQFLQLCMFPRCVFTASDAIYCAKFVHMLHNLKTPNFSTLLCFDRVFSDISYTVASCTENEASRYVMRWHGDRKTYDKECGSYPGFVTVLRATNTDKADHLDYENFRHVCHKWQYKLTKALVVCLESKDYTQIRNTIMVLTKILPFYPKVLNLGQALERRIDKICEEEKDKRPDIFALAMG
;
A
#
# COMPACT_ATOMS: atom_id res chain seq x y z
N MET A 1 10.55 19.06 16.62
CA MET A 1 10.19 19.22 15.18
C MET A 1 10.02 20.68 14.74
N GLU A 2 9.72 21.62 15.65
CA GLU A 2 9.37 23.01 15.30
C GLU A 2 10.31 23.74 14.32
N PRO A 3 11.66 23.69 14.45
CA PRO A 3 12.54 24.39 13.50
C PRO A 3 12.47 23.82 12.07
N VAL A 4 12.28 22.51 11.93
CA VAL A 4 12.14 21.84 10.64
C VAL A 4 10.79 22.18 10.02
N VAL A 5 9.73 22.27 10.83
CA VAL A 5 8.39 22.68 10.39
C VAL A 5 8.40 24.12 9.86
N GLN A 6 9.10 25.03 10.52
CA GLN A 6 9.26 26.41 10.04
C GLN A 6 10.02 26.49 8.72
N SER A 7 11.07 25.67 8.57
CA SER A 7 11.82 25.56 7.31
C SER A 7 10.94 25.01 6.18
N ALA A 8 10.16 23.96 6.46
CA ALA A 8 9.26 23.37 5.47
C ALA A 8 8.18 24.35 5.00
N ARG A 9 7.67 25.22 5.88
CA ARG A 9 6.68 26.26 5.51
C ARG A 9 7.15 27.15 4.37
N MET A 10 8.45 27.41 4.29
CA MET A 10 9.05 28.26 3.25
C MET A 10 9.19 27.55 1.90
N LEU A 11 9.07 26.21 1.85
CA LEU A 11 9.20 25.42 0.63
C LEU A 11 7.95 25.43 -0.25
N GLN A 12 6.80 25.83 0.29
CA GLN A 12 5.52 25.80 -0.42
C GLN A 12 4.80 27.14 -0.27
N THR A 13 3.88 27.41 -1.20
CA THR A 13 3.06 28.61 -1.12
C THR A 13 2.10 28.55 0.08
N PRO A 14 1.76 29.69 0.72
CA PRO A 14 0.86 29.70 1.88
C PRO A 14 -0.50 29.02 1.65
N LYS A 15 -1.00 29.02 0.40
CA LYS A 15 -2.27 28.38 0.03
C LYS A 15 -2.25 26.87 0.21
N VAL A 16 -1.10 26.22 0.00
CA VAL A 16 -0.93 24.78 0.22
C VAL A 16 -1.25 24.40 1.66
N TRP A 17 -0.80 25.22 2.61
CA TRP A 17 -0.95 24.97 4.04
C TRP A 17 -2.38 25.13 4.56
N ASN A 18 -3.30 25.63 3.72
CA ASN A 18 -4.73 25.59 4.01
C ASN A 18 -5.29 24.16 3.87
N ASN A 19 -4.70 23.33 3.01
CA ASN A 19 -5.21 22.00 2.66
C ASN A 19 -4.57 20.86 3.47
N ILE A 20 -3.30 21.01 3.84
CA ILE A 20 -2.54 20.08 4.69
C ILE A 20 -1.66 20.88 5.65
N SER A 21 -1.37 20.36 6.85
CA SER A 21 -0.49 21.07 7.77
C SER A 21 1.00 20.87 7.41
N PRO A 22 1.86 21.86 7.68
CA PRO A 22 3.31 21.70 7.60
C PRO A 22 3.83 20.57 8.50
N GLN A 23 3.19 20.33 9.64
CA GLN A 23 3.52 19.24 10.56
C GLN A 23 3.29 17.86 9.92
N LEU A 24 2.17 17.66 9.22
CA LEU A 24 1.92 16.43 8.47
C LEU A 24 3.01 16.20 7.42
N TYR A 25 3.33 17.24 6.66
CA TYR A 25 4.35 17.17 5.61
C TYR A 25 5.71 16.75 6.19
N VAL A 26 6.19 17.44 7.24
CA VAL A 26 7.47 17.09 7.88
C VAL A 26 7.43 15.70 8.48
N THR A 27 6.33 15.32 9.15
CA THR A 27 6.16 13.99 9.74
C THR A 27 6.25 12.90 8.69
N PHE A 28 5.54 13.04 7.57
CA PHE A 28 5.58 12.07 6.47
C PHE A 28 6.98 11.89 5.91
N TRP A 29 7.73 12.98 5.72
CA TRP A 29 9.07 12.91 5.14
C TRP A 29 10.16 12.50 6.14
N SER A 30 9.91 12.67 7.44
CA SER A 30 10.87 12.35 8.50
C SER A 30 10.76 10.90 8.98
N LEU A 31 9.58 10.28 8.85
CA LEU A 31 9.37 8.89 9.24
C LEU A 31 9.83 7.89 8.17
N SER A 32 10.28 6.74 8.64
CA SER A 32 10.70 5.57 7.89
C SER A 32 9.73 4.39 8.07
N MET A 33 9.93 3.32 7.31
CA MET A 33 9.12 2.09 7.44
C MET A 33 9.21 1.47 8.83
N TYR A 34 10.39 1.54 9.47
CA TYR A 34 10.63 1.01 10.83
C TYR A 34 9.73 1.68 11.88
N ASP A 35 9.41 2.97 11.68
CA ASP A 35 8.58 3.76 12.60
C ASP A 35 7.09 3.42 12.49
N VAL A 36 6.62 3.00 11.31
CA VAL A 36 5.19 2.88 11.00
C VAL A 36 4.69 1.43 11.04
N HIS A 37 5.58 0.44 10.88
CA HIS A 37 5.18 -0.96 10.84
C HIS A 37 6.21 -1.90 11.47
N VAL A 38 5.72 -2.84 12.28
CA VAL A 38 6.48 -3.98 12.80
C VAL A 38 6.10 -5.24 12.02
N PRO A 39 7.04 -5.90 11.31
CA PRO A 39 6.75 -7.10 10.52
C PRO A 39 6.76 -8.37 11.39
N VAL A 40 5.82 -8.47 12.34
CA VAL A 40 5.73 -9.57 13.33
C VAL A 40 5.78 -10.95 12.67
N ASP A 41 4.98 -11.16 11.61
CA ASP A 41 4.92 -12.44 10.90
C ASP A 41 6.28 -12.86 10.29
N ARG A 42 7.11 -11.89 9.89
CA ARG A 42 8.44 -12.16 9.33
C ARG A 42 9.43 -12.58 10.41
N TYR A 43 9.40 -11.92 11.58
CA TYR A 43 10.20 -12.34 12.73
C TYR A 43 9.82 -13.76 13.15
N GLU A 44 8.52 -14.05 13.26
CA GLU A 44 8.06 -15.37 13.66
C GLU A 44 8.47 -16.46 12.66
N LEU A 45 8.35 -16.20 11.36
CA LEU A 45 8.76 -17.14 10.31
C LEU A 45 10.27 -17.43 10.35
N GLU A 46 11.13 -16.42 10.49
CA GLU A 46 12.57 -16.64 10.57
C GLU A 46 13.00 -17.31 11.88
N ILE A 47 12.35 -16.98 13.01
CA ILE A 47 12.56 -17.68 14.28
C ILE A 47 12.17 -19.16 14.15
N GLN A 48 11.02 -19.45 13.55
CA GLN A 48 10.56 -20.83 13.28
C GLN A 48 11.56 -21.57 12.40
N ARG A 49 12.09 -20.93 11.34
CA ARG A 49 13.10 -21.51 10.46
C ARG A 49 14.37 -21.91 11.21
N PHE A 50 14.91 -21.05 12.08
CA PHE A 50 16.08 -21.40 12.88
C PHE A 50 15.78 -22.49 13.92
N LYS A 51 14.60 -22.49 14.53
CA LYS A 51 14.16 -23.59 15.42
C LYS A 51 14.13 -24.94 14.68
N GLN A 52 13.61 -24.96 13.45
CA GLN A 52 13.58 -26.17 12.62
C GLN A 52 15.00 -26.63 12.26
N GLN A 53 15.91 -25.71 11.93
CA GLN A 53 17.32 -26.06 11.66
C GLN A 53 18.01 -26.67 12.89
N ILE A 54 17.73 -26.17 14.10
CA ILE A 54 18.25 -26.76 15.34
C ILE A 54 17.77 -28.20 15.50
N VAL A 55 16.47 -28.46 15.31
CA VAL A 55 15.90 -29.82 15.42
C VAL A 55 16.55 -30.77 14.41
N GLN A 56 16.65 -30.36 13.14
CA GLN A 56 17.29 -31.17 12.08
C GLN A 56 18.76 -31.49 12.38
N LEU A 57 19.50 -30.54 12.98
CA LEU A 57 20.89 -30.72 13.37
C LEU A 57 21.05 -31.72 14.51
N GLU A 58 20.11 -31.74 15.46
CA GLU A 58 20.09 -32.71 16.56
C GLU A 58 19.89 -34.14 16.03
N GLU A 59 18.94 -34.32 15.10
CA GLU A 59 18.60 -35.59 14.47
C GLU A 59 19.70 -36.17 13.57
N ASN A 60 20.57 -35.33 13.01
CA ASN A 60 21.62 -35.76 12.07
C ASN A 60 22.77 -36.52 12.76
N LYS A 61 22.77 -37.85 12.74
CA LYS A 61 23.77 -38.69 13.45
C LYS A 61 25.19 -38.63 12.88
N ASP A 62 25.38 -38.12 11.66
CA ASP A 62 26.66 -38.15 10.94
C ASP A 62 27.58 -36.96 11.28
N LEU A 63 27.05 -35.94 11.96
CA LEU A 63 27.80 -34.74 12.32
C LEU A 63 28.53 -34.88 13.67
N ALA A 64 29.80 -34.45 13.69
CA ALA A 64 30.61 -34.37 14.90
C ALA A 64 29.94 -33.51 15.99
N ALA A 65 29.93 -34.01 17.23
CA ALA A 65 29.25 -33.36 18.37
C ALA A 65 29.72 -31.92 18.62
N SER A 66 31.00 -31.62 18.43
CA SER A 66 31.56 -30.27 18.57
C SER A 66 30.95 -29.29 17.54
N LYS A 67 30.80 -29.74 16.29
CA LYS A 67 30.18 -28.93 15.22
C LYS A 67 28.70 -28.71 15.48
N LYS A 68 27.98 -29.75 15.92
CA LYS A 68 26.57 -29.62 16.33
C LYS A 68 26.37 -28.59 17.43
N LYS A 69 27.20 -28.64 18.47
CA LYS A 69 27.12 -27.68 19.58
C LYS A 69 27.33 -26.25 19.09
N LYS A 70 28.34 -26.01 18.26
CA LYS A 70 28.66 -24.68 17.72
C LYS A 70 27.54 -24.11 16.84
N ASP A 71 26.98 -24.92 15.93
CA ASP A 71 25.91 -24.46 15.03
C ASP A 71 24.61 -24.23 15.79
N LYS A 72 24.28 -25.08 16.78
CA LYS A 72 23.15 -24.87 17.69
C LYS A 72 23.28 -23.58 18.48
N GLU A 73 24.45 -23.31 19.08
CA GLU A 73 24.71 -22.06 19.81
C GLU A 73 24.58 -20.83 18.89
N ARG A 74 25.08 -20.92 17.65
CA ARG A 74 24.96 -19.86 16.66
C ARG A 74 23.49 -19.54 16.33
N TRP A 75 22.67 -20.55 16.05
CA TRP A 75 21.26 -20.32 15.72
C TRP A 75 20.44 -19.87 16.93
N ALA A 76 20.73 -20.39 18.12
CA ALA A 76 20.12 -19.90 19.37
C ALA A 76 20.40 -18.41 19.58
N GLN A 77 21.66 -17.97 19.39
CA GLN A 77 22.02 -16.56 19.47
C GLN A 77 21.31 -15.70 18.41
N LEU A 78 21.11 -16.21 17.19
CA LEU A 78 20.35 -15.49 16.15
C LEU A 78 18.88 -15.36 16.53
N ILE A 79 18.26 -16.40 17.10
CA ILE A 79 16.88 -16.33 17.60
C ILE A 79 16.77 -15.27 18.71
N ASP A 80 17.71 -15.24 19.66
CA ASP A 80 17.67 -14.27 20.75
C ASP A 80 17.86 -12.84 20.24
N LYS A 81 18.74 -12.63 19.26
CA LYS A 81 18.90 -11.32 18.59
C LYS A 81 17.63 -10.88 17.87
N LEU A 82 16.98 -11.77 17.11
CA LEU A 82 15.72 -11.44 16.42
C LEU A 82 14.60 -11.09 17.38
N LYS A 83 14.48 -11.82 18.51
CA LYS A 83 13.48 -11.50 19.55
C LYS A 83 13.76 -10.14 20.21
N ASP A 84 15.02 -9.86 20.50
CA ASP A 84 15.43 -8.58 21.09
C ASP A 84 15.20 -7.40 20.13
N GLU A 85 15.53 -7.58 18.84
CA GLU A 85 15.25 -6.61 17.79
C GLU A 85 13.75 -6.36 17.62
N GLN A 86 12.94 -7.43 17.52
CA GLN A 86 11.49 -7.32 17.47
C GLN A 86 10.94 -6.54 18.66
N ARG A 87 11.35 -6.88 19.88
CA ARG A 87 10.90 -6.19 21.09
C ARG A 87 11.24 -4.69 21.06
N ARG A 88 12.49 -4.35 20.72
CA ARG A 88 12.92 -2.94 20.60
C ARG A 88 12.13 -2.19 19.51
N GLN A 89 11.84 -2.84 18.39
CA GLN A 89 11.03 -2.25 17.34
C GLN A 89 9.58 -2.04 17.76
N GLU A 90 8.98 -2.99 18.48
CA GLU A 90 7.62 -2.87 19.03
C GLU A 90 7.51 -1.71 20.03
N GLU A 91 8.46 -1.59 20.96
CA GLU A 91 8.52 -0.48 21.92
C GLU A 91 8.65 0.87 21.19
N HIS A 92 9.55 0.96 20.21
CA HIS A 92 9.72 2.16 19.39
C HIS A 92 8.44 2.53 18.62
N ASN A 93 7.84 1.56 17.94
CA ASN A 93 6.62 1.77 17.17
C ASN A 93 5.45 2.19 18.08
N GLN A 94 5.32 1.62 19.27
CA GLN A 94 4.31 2.04 20.25
C GLN A 94 4.49 3.50 20.67
N CYS A 95 5.73 3.93 20.94
CA CYS A 95 6.05 5.33 21.25
C CYS A 95 5.67 6.26 20.09
N VAL A 96 6.08 5.92 18.86
CA VAL A 96 5.75 6.68 17.66
C VAL A 96 4.23 6.76 17.45
N MET A 97 3.51 5.64 17.55
CA MET A 97 2.05 5.59 17.37
C MET A 97 1.31 6.38 18.44
N SER A 98 1.79 6.39 19.69
CA SER A 98 1.24 7.23 20.75
C SER A 98 1.40 8.72 20.42
N TRP A 99 2.59 9.13 19.96
CA TRP A 99 2.84 10.50 19.52
C TRP A 99 1.97 10.88 18.31
N LEU A 100 1.91 10.04 17.26
CA LEU A 100 1.09 10.28 16.07
C LEU A 100 -0.40 10.46 16.43
N LYS A 101 -0.90 9.68 17.40
CA LYS A 101 -2.28 9.77 17.87
C LYS A 101 -2.60 11.15 18.48
N HIS A 102 -1.64 11.81 19.11
CA HIS A 102 -1.82 13.16 19.66
C HIS A 102 -1.76 14.23 18.57
N GLU A 103 -0.92 14.06 17.56
CA GLU A 103 -0.73 15.08 16.51
C GLU A 103 -1.79 15.05 15.41
N ARG A 104 -2.41 13.87 15.17
CA ARG A 104 -3.25 13.61 13.99
C ARG A 104 -4.37 14.63 13.76
N ASP A 105 -4.93 15.18 14.83
CA ASP A 105 -6.11 16.05 14.76
C ASP A 105 -5.79 17.40 14.12
N SER A 106 -4.51 17.79 14.06
CA SER A 106 -4.02 19.03 13.47
C SER A 106 -3.59 18.91 12.01
N TRP A 107 -3.52 17.70 11.46
CA TRP A 107 -2.89 17.44 10.16
C TRP A 107 -3.68 17.91 8.96
N PHE A 108 -5.01 17.86 9.05
CA PHE A 108 -5.91 18.20 7.95
C PHE A 108 -6.90 19.27 8.39
N PRO A 109 -6.71 20.53 7.95
CA PRO A 109 -7.60 21.64 8.32
C PRO A 109 -9.04 21.41 7.85
N SER A 110 -10.01 21.77 8.69
CA SER A 110 -11.45 21.59 8.39
C SER A 110 -12.01 22.55 7.34
N LYS A 111 -11.26 23.61 7.00
CA LYS A 111 -11.69 24.66 6.05
C LYS A 111 -11.59 24.21 4.59
N SER A 112 -10.82 23.17 4.30
CA SER A 112 -10.62 22.66 2.94
C SER A 112 -11.58 21.53 2.61
N THR A 113 -11.91 21.40 1.33
CA THR A 113 -12.69 20.24 0.89
C THR A 113 -11.84 18.98 1.01
N LYS A 114 -12.48 17.84 1.33
CA LYS A 114 -11.80 16.53 1.36
C LYS A 114 -11.05 16.26 0.05
N SER A 115 -11.58 16.71 -1.09
CA SER A 115 -10.94 16.56 -2.41
C SER A 115 -9.63 17.33 -2.53
N GLU A 116 -9.60 18.61 -2.15
CA GLU A 116 -8.39 19.42 -2.21
C GLU A 116 -7.32 18.91 -1.24
N THR A 117 -7.72 18.56 -0.02
CA THR A 117 -6.83 17.97 0.98
C THR A 117 -6.17 16.69 0.47
N ILE A 118 -6.95 15.76 -0.08
CA ILE A 118 -6.41 14.51 -0.63
C ILE A 118 -5.50 14.78 -1.84
N THR A 119 -5.92 15.65 -2.76
CA THR A 119 -5.07 16.03 -3.91
C THR A 119 -3.72 16.58 -3.43
N GLN A 120 -3.72 17.49 -2.46
CA GLN A 120 -2.50 18.13 -1.96
C GLN A 120 -1.60 17.13 -1.23
N PHE A 121 -2.17 16.26 -0.39
CA PHE A 121 -1.42 15.21 0.30
C PHE A 121 -0.78 14.24 -0.69
N LEU A 122 -1.53 13.81 -1.70
CA LEU A 122 -1.01 12.92 -2.73
C LEU A 122 0.14 13.58 -3.52
N GLN A 123 -0.04 14.82 -3.96
CA GLN A 123 0.95 15.53 -4.77
C GLN A 123 2.24 15.89 -4.04
N LEU A 124 2.17 16.24 -2.74
CA LEU A 124 3.36 16.69 -1.99
C LEU A 124 4.05 15.59 -1.20
N CYS A 125 3.35 14.51 -0.88
CA CYS A 125 3.86 13.45 -0.02
C CYS A 125 3.93 12.12 -0.77
N MET A 126 2.77 11.54 -1.07
CA MET A 126 2.72 10.16 -1.55
C MET A 126 3.37 9.99 -2.92
N PHE A 127 2.98 10.79 -3.91
CA PHE A 127 3.42 10.62 -5.29
C PHE A 127 4.92 10.83 -5.47
N PRO A 128 5.53 11.88 -4.89
CA PRO A 128 6.98 12.04 -4.98
C PRO A 128 7.74 10.90 -4.30
N ARG A 129 7.26 10.38 -3.16
CA ARG A 129 7.95 9.33 -2.41
C ARG A 129 7.77 7.93 -3.03
N CYS A 130 6.59 7.59 -3.52
CA CYS A 130 6.29 6.26 -4.09
C CYS A 130 7.20 5.86 -5.25
N VAL A 131 7.77 6.82 -5.97
CA VAL A 131 8.63 6.57 -7.14
C VAL A 131 10.12 6.46 -6.79
N PHE A 132 10.51 6.66 -5.53
CA PHE A 132 11.92 6.57 -5.12
C PHE A 132 12.41 5.12 -5.08
N THR A 133 11.71 4.26 -4.33
CA THR A 133 12.03 2.84 -4.19
C THR A 133 10.77 2.01 -3.94
N ALA A 134 10.86 0.70 -4.16
CA ALA A 134 9.82 -0.25 -3.76
C ALA A 134 9.46 -0.14 -2.27
N SER A 135 10.46 0.05 -1.40
CA SER A 135 10.25 0.22 0.04
C SER A 135 9.50 1.50 0.37
N ASP A 136 9.74 2.58 -0.38
CA ASP A 136 9.03 3.85 -0.20
C ASP A 136 7.57 3.77 -0.65
N ALA A 137 7.27 3.03 -1.72
CA ALA A 137 5.89 2.75 -2.12
C ALA A 137 5.13 1.99 -1.03
N ILE A 138 5.76 0.98 -0.41
CA ILE A 138 5.19 0.23 0.72
C ILE A 138 4.99 1.16 1.92
N TYR A 139 5.99 1.99 2.25
CA TYR A 139 5.87 2.98 3.31
C TYR A 139 4.65 3.89 3.10
N CYS A 140 4.43 4.41 1.88
CA CYS A 140 3.30 5.28 1.59
C CYS A 140 1.96 4.57 1.83
N ALA A 141 1.84 3.31 1.40
CA ALA A 141 0.65 2.50 1.66
C ALA A 141 0.42 2.28 3.17
N LYS A 142 1.48 1.94 3.91
CA LYS A 142 1.42 1.77 5.37
C LYS A 142 1.08 3.08 6.09
N PHE A 143 1.59 4.21 5.61
CA PHE A 143 1.28 5.52 6.18
C PHE A 143 -0.20 5.87 5.98
N VAL A 144 -0.77 5.65 4.79
CA VAL A 144 -2.21 5.85 4.56
C VAL A 144 -3.06 4.93 5.42
N HIS A 145 -2.65 3.66 5.56
CA HIS A 145 -3.34 2.73 6.44
C HIS A 145 -3.21 3.14 7.92
N MET A 146 -2.09 3.72 8.33
CA MET A 146 -1.91 4.31 9.66
C MET A 146 -2.84 5.50 9.88
N LEU A 147 -2.95 6.44 8.92
CA LEU A 147 -3.93 7.55 8.99
C LEU A 147 -5.37 7.03 9.12
N HIS A 148 -5.70 6.00 8.35
CA HIS A 148 -6.99 5.34 8.43
C HIS A 148 -7.23 4.74 9.83
N ASN A 149 -6.29 3.93 10.34
CA ASN A 149 -6.39 3.28 11.64
C ASN A 149 -6.46 4.25 12.81
N LEU A 150 -5.74 5.37 12.69
CA LEU A 150 -5.83 6.48 13.62
C LEU A 150 -7.10 7.31 13.46
N LYS A 151 -8.05 6.96 12.58
CA LYS A 151 -9.30 7.73 12.39
C LYS A 151 -9.02 9.23 12.23
N THR A 152 -7.96 9.57 11.49
CA THR A 152 -7.50 10.95 11.38
C THR A 152 -8.62 11.85 10.85
N PRO A 153 -8.98 12.95 11.55
CA PRO A 153 -10.04 13.85 11.12
C PRO A 153 -9.78 14.41 9.72
N ASN A 154 -10.86 14.65 8.96
CA ASN A 154 -10.84 15.23 7.61
C ASN A 154 -10.06 14.44 6.53
N PHE A 155 -9.40 13.34 6.89
CA PHE A 155 -8.78 12.44 5.93
C PHE A 155 -9.81 11.44 5.37
N SER A 156 -10.03 11.47 4.06
CA SER A 156 -10.87 10.47 3.39
C SER A 156 -10.01 9.36 2.79
N THR A 157 -9.92 8.23 3.50
CA THR A 157 -9.27 7.01 3.00
C THR A 157 -9.90 6.55 1.69
N LEU A 158 -11.23 6.58 1.60
CA LEU A 158 -11.96 6.17 0.39
C LEU A 158 -11.56 7.03 -0.82
N LEU A 159 -11.51 8.36 -0.65
CA LEU A 159 -11.13 9.26 -1.73
C LEU A 159 -9.64 9.17 -2.08
N CYS A 160 -8.79 8.96 -1.08
CA CYS A 160 -7.36 8.69 -1.29
C CYS A 160 -7.18 7.47 -2.20
N PHE A 161 -7.83 6.35 -1.87
CA PHE A 161 -7.82 5.14 -2.69
C PHE A 161 -8.46 5.35 -4.06
N ASP A 162 -9.58 6.07 -4.16
CA ASP A 162 -10.21 6.36 -5.46
C ASP A 162 -9.25 7.08 -6.41
N ARG A 163 -8.44 8.02 -5.90
CA ARG A 163 -7.43 8.72 -6.71
C ARG A 163 -6.24 7.84 -7.08
N VAL A 164 -5.72 7.06 -6.13
CA VAL A 164 -4.58 6.16 -6.37
C VAL A 164 -4.94 5.05 -7.38
N PHE A 165 -6.11 4.43 -7.25
CA PHE A 165 -6.53 3.33 -8.14
C PHE A 165 -7.12 3.81 -9.47
N SER A 166 -7.56 5.07 -9.57
CA SER A 166 -8.07 5.60 -10.85
C SER A 166 -6.96 5.99 -11.83
N ASP A 167 -5.71 6.14 -11.37
CA ASP A 167 -4.58 6.55 -12.22
C ASP A 167 -3.55 5.43 -12.33
N ILE A 168 -3.36 4.97 -13.56
CA ILE A 168 -2.49 3.84 -13.91
C ILE A 168 -1.02 4.13 -13.59
N SER A 169 -0.59 5.39 -13.65
CA SER A 169 0.80 5.81 -13.43
C SER A 169 1.30 5.37 -12.06
N TYR A 170 0.43 5.43 -11.04
CA TYR A 170 0.76 5.01 -9.67
C TYR A 170 0.64 3.51 -9.48
N THR A 171 -0.26 2.86 -10.22
CA THR A 171 -0.30 1.40 -10.26
C THR A 171 1.05 0.87 -10.77
N VAL A 172 1.60 1.47 -11.84
CA VAL A 172 2.93 1.09 -12.38
C VAL A 172 4.05 1.31 -11.36
N ALA A 173 4.07 2.46 -10.68
CA ALA A 173 5.11 2.79 -9.70
C ALA A 173 5.10 1.92 -8.44
N SER A 174 3.95 1.34 -8.07
CA SER A 174 3.77 0.56 -6.82
C SER A 174 3.77 -0.97 -7.01
N CYS A 175 4.06 -1.46 -8.23
CA CYS A 175 3.89 -2.86 -8.67
C CYS A 175 4.67 -3.93 -7.90
N THR A 176 5.62 -3.56 -7.04
CA THR A 176 6.45 -4.57 -6.36
C THR A 176 5.71 -5.28 -5.23
N GLU A 177 4.82 -4.59 -4.50
CA GLU A 177 4.01 -5.17 -3.42
C GLU A 177 2.74 -4.31 -3.22
N ASN A 178 1.67 -4.55 -3.99
CA ASN A 178 0.45 -3.74 -4.00
C ASN A 178 -0.36 -3.84 -2.68
N GLU A 179 0.19 -3.28 -1.61
CA GLU A 179 -0.32 -3.35 -0.23
C GLU A 179 -1.65 -2.61 -0.09
N ALA A 180 -1.82 -1.50 -0.82
CA ALA A 180 -3.10 -0.80 -0.92
C ALA A 180 -4.20 -1.74 -1.44
N SER A 181 -3.91 -2.52 -2.49
CA SER A 181 -4.85 -3.53 -2.99
C SER A 181 -5.11 -4.63 -1.97
N ARG A 182 -4.16 -4.98 -1.08
CA ARG A 182 -4.41 -6.00 -0.05
C ARG A 182 -5.42 -5.51 0.98
N TYR A 183 -5.33 -4.25 1.43
CA TYR A 183 -6.33 -3.67 2.33
C TYR A 183 -7.71 -3.63 1.67
N VAL A 184 -7.79 -3.15 0.43
CA VAL A 184 -9.05 -3.11 -0.32
C VAL A 184 -9.64 -4.51 -0.52
N MET A 185 -8.82 -5.50 -0.88
CA MET A 185 -9.27 -6.88 -1.08
C MET A 185 -9.71 -7.55 0.22
N ARG A 186 -9.01 -7.29 1.33
CA ARG A 186 -9.41 -7.76 2.67
C ARG A 186 -10.76 -7.20 3.06
N TRP A 187 -10.96 -5.89 2.91
CA TRP A 187 -12.22 -5.22 3.18
C TRP A 187 -13.33 -5.63 2.22
N HIS A 188 -13.01 -5.97 0.96
CA HIS A 188 -13.98 -6.46 -0.01
C HIS A 188 -14.36 -7.93 0.22
N GLY A 189 -13.46 -8.74 0.76
CA GLY A 189 -13.63 -10.19 0.88
C GLY A 189 -14.51 -10.62 2.06
N ASP A 190 -14.56 -9.83 3.13
CA ASP A 190 -15.33 -10.15 4.33
C ASP A 190 -16.06 -8.92 4.89
N ARG A 191 -17.39 -9.03 4.96
CA ARG A 191 -18.26 -8.00 5.53
C ARG A 191 -17.95 -7.71 6.99
N LYS A 192 -17.65 -8.74 7.80
CA LYS A 192 -17.37 -8.53 9.24
C LYS A 192 -16.10 -7.68 9.42
N THR A 193 -15.08 -7.96 8.62
CA THR A 193 -13.85 -7.17 8.59
C THR A 193 -14.11 -5.74 8.15
N TYR A 194 -14.92 -5.53 7.09
CA TYR A 194 -15.31 -4.19 6.64
C TYR A 194 -16.05 -3.39 7.72
N ASP A 195 -17.06 -3.98 8.35
CA ASP A 195 -17.87 -3.30 9.36
C ASP A 195 -17.01 -2.89 10.57
N LYS A 196 -16.05 -3.74 10.95
CA LYS A 196 -15.09 -3.48 12.04
C LYS A 196 -14.07 -2.39 11.69
N GLU A 197 -13.47 -2.44 10.50
CA GLU A 197 -12.30 -1.63 10.13
C GLU A 197 -12.67 -0.37 9.34
N CYS A 198 -13.82 -0.31 8.67
CA CYS A 198 -14.22 0.80 7.79
C CYS A 198 -15.55 1.43 8.17
N GLY A 199 -16.55 0.61 8.55
CA GLY A 199 -17.93 1.06 8.73
C GLY A 199 -18.12 2.20 9.74
N SER A 200 -17.25 2.31 10.75
CA SER A 200 -17.27 3.40 11.75
C SER A 200 -16.16 4.44 11.60
N TYR A 201 -15.43 4.40 10.48
CA TYR A 201 -14.22 5.21 10.28
C TYR A 201 -14.53 6.48 9.48
N PRO A 202 -13.96 7.64 9.88
CA PRO A 202 -14.24 8.92 9.22
C PRO A 202 -13.79 8.93 7.74
N GLY A 203 -12.83 8.07 7.39
CA GLY A 203 -12.33 7.90 6.03
C GLY A 203 -13.34 7.36 5.02
N PHE A 204 -14.41 6.73 5.50
CA PHE A 204 -15.45 6.08 4.70
C PHE A 204 -16.81 6.79 4.77
N VAL A 205 -16.85 8.01 5.31
CA VAL A 205 -18.04 8.84 5.31
C VAL A 205 -18.27 9.45 3.93
N THR A 206 -19.33 9.03 3.26
CA THR A 206 -19.81 9.61 2.01
C THR A 206 -20.79 10.73 2.33
N VAL A 207 -20.43 11.97 2.07
CA VAL A 207 -21.37 13.07 2.23
C VAL A 207 -22.36 13.05 1.07
N LEU A 208 -23.44 12.29 1.21
CA LEU A 208 -24.65 12.45 0.39
C LEU A 208 -25.60 13.37 1.17
N ARG A 209 -25.62 14.66 0.82
CA ARG A 209 -26.66 15.56 1.35
C ARG A 209 -27.87 15.52 0.43
N ALA A 210 -29.01 15.11 0.98
CA ALA A 210 -30.33 15.47 0.45
C ALA A 210 -31.44 15.62 1.50
N THR A 211 -31.27 15.23 2.77
CA THR A 211 -32.35 15.38 3.79
C THR A 211 -31.80 15.75 5.17
N ASN A 212 -32.50 16.68 5.84
CA ASN A 212 -32.19 17.30 7.14
C ASN A 212 -32.19 16.31 8.32
N THR A 213 -31.24 15.40 8.36
CA THR A 213 -30.90 14.63 9.57
C THR A 213 -29.38 14.59 9.68
N ASP A 214 -28.83 15.14 10.76
CA ASP A 214 -27.40 15.42 11.03
C ASP A 214 -26.48 14.19 11.17
N LYS A 215 -26.69 13.13 10.39
CA LYS A 215 -25.80 11.96 10.37
C LYS A 215 -25.21 11.82 8.98
N ALA A 216 -23.89 11.98 8.89
CA ALA A 216 -23.18 11.67 7.67
C ALA A 216 -23.19 10.15 7.49
N ASP A 217 -23.78 9.67 6.39
CA ASP A 217 -23.88 8.24 6.14
C ASP A 217 -22.51 7.65 5.81
N HIS A 218 -22.16 6.59 6.52
CA HIS A 218 -21.01 5.76 6.20
C HIS A 218 -21.33 4.92 4.97
N LEU A 219 -20.33 4.74 4.11
CA LEU A 219 -20.43 3.84 2.97
C LEU A 219 -20.74 2.43 3.48
N ASP A 220 -21.84 1.84 3.05
CA ASP A 220 -22.14 0.45 3.38
C ASP A 220 -21.23 -0.52 2.61
N TYR A 221 -21.27 -1.77 3.02
CA TYR A 221 -20.42 -2.82 2.44
C TYR A 221 -20.68 -3.03 0.94
N GLU A 222 -21.94 -3.05 0.49
CA GLU A 222 -22.26 -3.33 -0.92
C GLU A 222 -21.87 -2.14 -1.82
N ASN A 223 -22.08 -0.89 -1.38
CA ASN A 223 -21.59 0.27 -2.12
C ASN A 223 -20.06 0.30 -2.16
N PHE A 224 -19.37 -0.14 -1.10
CA PHE A 224 -17.91 -0.32 -1.15
C PHE A 224 -17.49 -1.33 -2.22
N ARG A 225 -18.21 -2.45 -2.37
CA ARG A 225 -17.93 -3.42 -3.44
C ARG A 225 -18.18 -2.83 -4.83
N HIS A 226 -19.21 -2.01 -5.01
CA HIS A 226 -19.43 -1.26 -6.25
C HIS A 226 -18.29 -0.28 -6.56
N VAL A 227 -17.75 0.39 -5.54
CA VAL A 227 -16.56 1.24 -5.69
C VAL A 227 -15.34 0.42 -6.10
N CYS A 228 -15.11 -0.75 -5.48
CA CYS A 228 -14.02 -1.65 -5.87
C CYS A 228 -14.15 -2.12 -7.33
N HIS A 229 -15.36 -2.49 -7.75
CA HIS A 229 -15.64 -2.84 -9.15
C HIS A 229 -15.35 -1.66 -10.09
N LYS A 230 -15.77 -0.44 -9.73
CA LYS A 230 -15.48 0.79 -10.50
C LYS A 230 -13.97 1.01 -10.64
N TRP A 231 -13.18 0.77 -9.60
CA TRP A 231 -11.71 0.88 -9.67
C TRP A 231 -11.12 -0.16 -10.63
N GLN A 232 -11.53 -1.43 -10.51
CA GLN A 232 -11.09 -2.47 -11.45
C GLN A 232 -11.48 -2.15 -12.89
N TYR A 233 -12.70 -1.65 -13.12
CA TYR A 233 -13.17 -1.25 -14.45
C TYR A 233 -12.31 -0.13 -15.04
N LYS A 234 -12.03 0.94 -14.25
CA LYS A 234 -11.17 2.04 -14.68
C LYS A 234 -9.75 1.58 -15.01
N LEU A 235 -9.16 0.77 -14.15
CA LEU A 235 -7.83 0.20 -14.37
C LEU A 235 -7.81 -0.64 -15.66
N THR A 236 -8.81 -1.51 -15.86
CA THR A 236 -8.96 -2.31 -17.08
C THR A 236 -9.03 -1.42 -18.32
N LYS A 237 -9.86 -0.37 -18.28
CA LYS A 237 -10.00 0.56 -19.40
C LYS A 237 -8.67 1.25 -19.74
N ALA A 238 -7.92 1.68 -18.73
CA ALA A 238 -6.61 2.29 -18.94
C ALA A 238 -5.59 1.30 -19.53
N LEU A 239 -5.52 0.08 -18.97
CA LEU A 239 -4.64 -0.98 -19.47
C LEU A 239 -4.95 -1.36 -20.92
N VAL A 240 -6.23 -1.48 -21.28
CA VAL A 240 -6.65 -1.76 -22.67
C VAL A 240 -6.18 -0.66 -23.61
N VAL A 241 -6.33 0.61 -23.25
CA VAL A 241 -5.83 1.74 -24.05
C VAL A 241 -4.31 1.64 -24.26
N CYS A 242 -3.55 1.30 -23.22
CA CYS A 242 -2.10 1.15 -23.33
C CYS A 242 -1.68 -0.06 -24.18
N LEU A 243 -2.41 -1.18 -24.08
CA LEU A 243 -2.19 -2.36 -24.94
C LEU A 243 -2.52 -2.08 -26.41
N GLU A 244 -3.49 -1.20 -26.69
CA GLU A 244 -3.89 -0.81 -28.05
C GLU A 244 -3.08 0.37 -28.61
N SER A 245 -2.17 0.96 -27.83
CA SER A 245 -1.48 2.22 -28.13
C SER A 245 -0.50 2.17 -29.32
N LYS A 246 -0.17 0.97 -29.85
CA LYS A 246 0.89 0.69 -30.84
C LYS A 246 2.31 1.12 -30.42
N ASP A 247 2.43 1.90 -29.36
CA ASP A 247 3.68 2.35 -28.76
C ASP A 247 4.34 1.19 -28.01
N TYR A 248 5.58 0.91 -28.40
CA TYR A 248 6.37 -0.18 -27.83
C TYR A 248 6.48 -0.07 -26.31
N THR A 249 6.77 1.13 -25.81
CA THR A 249 7.04 1.36 -24.38
C THR A 249 5.78 1.16 -23.55
N GLN A 250 4.64 1.67 -24.02
CA GLN A 250 3.35 1.51 -23.36
C GLN A 250 2.90 0.05 -23.33
N ILE A 251 3.02 -0.68 -24.44
CA ILE A 251 2.66 -2.11 -24.50
C ILE A 251 3.55 -2.91 -23.54
N ARG A 252 4.87 -2.77 -23.67
CA ARG A 252 5.85 -3.48 -22.84
C ARG A 252 5.64 -3.21 -21.35
N ASN A 253 5.51 -1.94 -20.96
CA ASN A 253 5.32 -1.58 -19.56
C ASN A 253 3.98 -2.10 -19.03
N THR A 254 2.94 -2.10 -19.86
CA THR A 254 1.63 -2.62 -19.46
C THR A 254 1.65 -4.12 -19.20
N ILE A 255 2.31 -4.91 -20.07
CA ILE A 255 2.48 -6.36 -19.87
C ILE A 255 3.30 -6.63 -18.59
N MET A 256 4.38 -5.86 -18.37
CA MET A 256 5.16 -5.96 -17.13
C MET A 256 4.33 -5.64 -15.88
N VAL A 257 3.41 -4.66 -15.95
CA VAL A 257 2.51 -4.34 -14.83
C VAL A 257 1.49 -5.45 -14.62
N LEU A 258 0.86 -5.93 -15.69
CA LEU A 258 -0.15 -6.99 -15.66
C LEU A 258 0.40 -8.27 -15.01
N THR A 259 1.58 -8.72 -15.42
CA THR A 259 2.25 -9.90 -14.82
C THR A 259 2.48 -9.76 -13.32
N LYS A 260 2.76 -8.54 -12.83
CA LYS A 260 2.98 -8.28 -11.39
C LYS A 260 1.69 -8.23 -10.59
N ILE A 261 0.59 -7.73 -11.16
CA ILE A 261 -0.70 -7.58 -10.46
C ILE A 261 -1.62 -8.79 -10.63
N LEU A 262 -1.31 -9.71 -11.54
CA LEU A 262 -2.11 -10.90 -11.88
C LEU A 262 -2.65 -11.70 -10.67
N PRO A 263 -1.87 -11.94 -9.59
CA PRO A 263 -2.37 -12.68 -8.44
C PRO A 263 -3.58 -12.04 -7.74
N PHE A 264 -3.69 -10.71 -7.84
CA PHE A 264 -4.68 -9.89 -7.14
C PHE A 264 -5.72 -9.25 -8.07
N TYR A 265 -5.44 -9.19 -9.37
CA TYR A 265 -6.30 -8.58 -10.39
C TYR A 265 -6.11 -9.27 -11.74
N PRO A 266 -7.15 -9.42 -12.58
CA PRO A 266 -8.54 -9.06 -12.34
C PRO A 266 -9.29 -10.14 -11.55
N LYS A 267 -10.23 -9.72 -10.70
CA LYS A 267 -11.15 -10.64 -10.00
C LYS A 267 -12.52 -10.77 -10.68
N VAL A 268 -12.81 -9.87 -11.62
CA VAL A 268 -14.05 -9.88 -12.41
C VAL A 268 -13.76 -10.54 -13.75
N LEU A 269 -14.44 -11.66 -14.04
CA LEU A 269 -14.21 -12.50 -15.22
C LEU A 269 -14.26 -11.69 -16.53
N ASN A 270 -15.27 -10.85 -16.71
CA ASN A 270 -15.44 -10.07 -17.93
C ASN A 270 -14.29 -9.08 -18.18
N LEU A 271 -13.67 -8.55 -17.12
CA LEU A 271 -12.50 -7.67 -17.22
C LEU A 271 -11.24 -8.47 -17.59
N GLY A 272 -11.10 -9.68 -17.03
CA GLY A 272 -10.05 -10.63 -17.41
C GLY A 272 -10.13 -11.01 -18.89
N GLN A 273 -11.31 -11.45 -19.34
CA GLN A 273 -11.52 -11.80 -20.76
C GLN A 273 -11.24 -10.64 -21.71
N ALA A 274 -11.52 -9.39 -21.29
CA ALA A 274 -11.21 -8.22 -22.10
C ALA A 274 -9.69 -8.04 -22.27
N LEU A 275 -8.91 -8.26 -21.22
CA LEU A 275 -7.45 -8.19 -21.25
C LEU A 275 -6.84 -9.36 -22.03
N GLU A 276 -7.30 -10.59 -21.76
CA GLU A 276 -6.84 -11.81 -22.46
C GLU A 276 -6.96 -11.66 -23.97
N ARG A 277 -8.14 -11.25 -24.48
CA ARG A 277 -8.34 -11.02 -25.92
C ARG A 277 -7.37 -10.00 -26.52
N ARG A 278 -6.87 -9.03 -25.74
CA ARG A 278 -5.89 -8.05 -26.23
C ARG A 278 -4.46 -8.57 -26.16
N ILE A 279 -4.14 -9.36 -25.14
CA ILE A 279 -2.87 -10.08 -25.07
C ILE A 279 -2.76 -11.08 -26.22
N ASP A 280 -3.80 -11.89 -26.47
CA ASP A 280 -3.84 -12.83 -27.61
C ASP A 280 -3.60 -12.13 -28.94
N LYS A 281 -4.28 -11.00 -29.14
CA LYS A 281 -4.11 -10.16 -30.34
C LYS A 281 -2.67 -9.63 -30.47
N ILE A 282 -2.05 -9.19 -29.38
CA ILE A 282 -0.65 -8.75 -29.37
C ILE A 282 0.26 -9.93 -29.72
N CYS A 283 -0.01 -11.12 -29.17
CA CYS A 283 0.75 -12.33 -29.48
C CYS A 283 0.68 -12.67 -30.98
N GLU A 284 -0.48 -12.52 -31.62
CA GLU A 284 -0.63 -12.75 -33.06
C GLU A 284 0.07 -11.68 -33.91
N GLU A 285 -0.11 -10.40 -33.58
CA GLU A 285 0.35 -9.28 -34.41
C GLU A 285 1.84 -8.96 -34.28
N GLU A 286 2.42 -9.21 -33.11
CA GLU A 286 3.80 -8.83 -32.77
C GLU A 286 4.80 -9.99 -32.88
N LYS A 287 4.33 -11.23 -33.10
CA LYS A 287 5.17 -12.44 -33.21
C LYS A 287 6.38 -12.26 -34.13
N ASP A 288 6.16 -11.69 -35.31
CA ASP A 288 7.19 -11.53 -36.34
C ASP A 288 7.82 -10.12 -36.34
N LYS A 289 7.25 -9.17 -35.58
CA LYS A 289 7.68 -7.75 -35.57
C LYS A 289 8.50 -7.37 -34.35
N ARG A 290 8.07 -7.84 -33.17
CA ARG A 290 8.61 -7.47 -31.86
C ARG A 290 8.67 -8.74 -30.99
N PRO A 291 9.66 -9.61 -31.22
CA PRO A 291 9.74 -10.92 -30.57
C PRO A 291 9.90 -10.83 -29.04
N ASP A 292 10.41 -9.71 -28.54
CA ASP A 292 10.54 -9.43 -27.11
C ASP A 292 9.19 -9.15 -26.43
N ILE A 293 8.30 -8.38 -27.07
CA ILE A 293 6.92 -8.18 -26.60
C ILE A 293 6.15 -9.49 -26.64
N PHE A 294 6.31 -10.25 -27.74
CA PHE A 294 5.70 -11.58 -27.87
C PHE A 294 6.14 -12.51 -26.72
N ALA A 295 7.44 -12.57 -26.43
CA ALA A 295 7.97 -13.38 -25.34
C ALA A 295 7.42 -12.94 -23.96
N LEU A 296 7.25 -11.64 -23.73
CA LEU A 296 6.67 -11.10 -22.51
C LEU A 296 5.17 -11.41 -22.38
N ALA A 297 4.43 -11.43 -23.48
CA ALA A 297 3.00 -11.69 -23.49
C ALA A 297 2.65 -13.17 -23.27
N MET A 298 3.57 -14.07 -23.64
CA MET A 298 3.42 -15.52 -23.46
C MET A 298 3.78 -16.03 -22.06
N GLY A 299 4.50 -15.24 -21.25
CA GLY A 299 5.00 -15.62 -19.92
C GLY A 299 4.11 -15.13 -18.79
#